data_AF-M2RFM7-F1
#
_entry.id   AF-M2RFM7-F1
#
_cell.length_a   1.000
_cell.length_b   1.000
_cell.length_c   1.000
_cell.angle_alpha   90.00
_cell.angle_beta   90.00
_cell.angle_gamma   90.00
#
_symmetry.space_group_name_H-M   'P 1'
#
loop_
_entity.id
_entity.type
_entity.pdbx_description
1 polymer ?
#
loop_
_entity_poly.entity_id
_entity_poly.type
_entity_poly.pdbx_seq_one_letter_code
_entity_poly.pdbx_strand_id
1 'polypeptide(L)'
;MLYLSYLNDIMSFYKEEVAGDQGTYVLDRACTTGKMHVEALYEVVDDTVDIVKRVRRIPREGPARDAWDTFVTAYIAFHTNTPKYRLQEIMDVYYLIQDDV
;
A
#
# COMPACT_ATOMS: atom_id res chain seq x y z
N MET A 1 -1.70 3.33 12.95
CA MET A 1 -2.12 2.07 12.29
C MET A 1 -2.78 2.31 10.92
N LEU A 2 -3.47 3.44 10.68
CA LEU A 2 -4.10 3.74 9.37
C LEU A 2 -3.17 3.63 8.15
N TYR A 3 -1.98 4.23 8.18
CA TYR A 3 -1.03 4.14 7.05
C TYR A 3 -0.67 2.70 6.68
N LEU A 4 -0.42 1.85 7.69
CA LEU A 4 -0.04 0.45 7.50
C LEU A 4 -1.17 -0.33 6.80
N SER A 5 -2.39 -0.19 7.32
CA SER A 5 -3.56 -0.85 6.76
C SER A 5 -3.83 -0.38 5.33
N TYR A 6 -3.91 0.92 5.10
CA TYR A 6 -4.25 1.43 3.76
C TYR A 6 -3.16 1.14 2.72
N LEU A 7 -1.87 1.25 3.08
CA LEU A 7 -0.84 0.84 2.14
C LEU A 7 -0.94 -0.65 1.83
N ASN A 8 -1.24 -1.49 2.83
CA ASN A 8 -1.45 -2.90 2.57
C ASN A 8 -2.65 -3.13 1.63
N ASP A 9 -3.80 -2.49 1.88
CA ASP A 9 -5.00 -2.57 1.03
C ASP A 9 -4.71 -2.10 -0.42
N ILE A 10 -3.92 -1.04 -0.60
CA ILE A 10 -3.50 -0.54 -1.93
C ILE A 10 -2.64 -1.57 -2.63
N MET A 11 -1.61 -2.08 -1.94
CA MET A 11 -0.62 -2.99 -2.54
C MET A 11 -1.16 -4.41 -2.70
N SER A 12 -2.23 -4.78 -1.99
CA SER A 12 -2.90 -6.08 -2.10
C SER A 12 -4.08 -6.07 -3.06
N PHE A 13 -4.59 -4.90 -3.44
CA PHE A 13 -5.75 -4.74 -4.33
C PHE A 13 -5.66 -5.62 -5.58
N TYR A 14 -4.52 -5.61 -6.28
CA TYR A 14 -4.38 -6.38 -7.52
C TYR A 14 -4.56 -7.89 -7.29
N LYS A 15 -3.87 -8.47 -6.29
CA LYS A 15 -4.00 -9.91 -6.02
C LYS A 15 -5.42 -10.29 -5.60
N GLU A 16 -6.13 -9.38 -4.91
CA GLU A 16 -7.48 -9.58 -4.40
C GLU A 16 -8.50 -9.54 -5.52
N GLU A 17 -8.42 -8.56 -6.41
CA GLU A 17 -9.29 -8.45 -7.57
C GLU A 17 -9.13 -9.66 -8.50
N VAL A 18 -7.89 -10.13 -8.72
CA VAL A 18 -7.67 -11.32 -9.56
C VAL A 18 -8.18 -12.60 -8.88
N ALA A 19 -8.08 -12.70 -7.55
CA ALA A 19 -8.58 -13.85 -6.80
C ALA A 19 -10.11 -13.82 -6.59
N GLY A 20 -10.76 -12.68 -6.80
CA GLY A 20 -12.16 -12.47 -6.44
C GLY A 20 -12.39 -12.45 -4.93
N ASP A 21 -11.37 -12.07 -4.15
CA ASP A 21 -11.42 -12.05 -2.68
C ASP A 21 -12.59 -11.16 -2.21
N GLN A 22 -13.32 -11.62 -1.19
CA GLN A 22 -14.45 -10.91 -0.60
C GLN A 22 -14.08 -10.38 0.80
N GLY A 23 -14.74 -9.31 1.23
CA GLY A 23 -14.50 -8.69 2.54
C GLY A 23 -13.15 -7.97 2.65
N THR A 24 -12.61 -7.50 1.52
CA THR A 24 -11.45 -6.60 1.50
C THR A 24 -11.90 -5.18 1.78
N TYR A 25 -11.03 -4.33 2.34
CA TYR A 25 -11.42 -2.98 2.71
C TYR A 25 -11.87 -2.14 1.50
N VAL A 26 -11.20 -2.28 0.35
CA VAL A 26 -11.55 -1.53 -0.87
C VAL A 26 -12.92 -1.97 -1.40
N LEU A 27 -13.21 -3.28 -1.38
CA LEU A 27 -14.53 -3.81 -1.76
C LEU A 27 -15.62 -3.30 -0.81
N ASP A 28 -15.40 -3.39 0.50
CA ASP A 28 -16.38 -2.93 1.50
C ASP A 28 -16.62 -1.42 1.38
N ARG A 29 -15.56 -0.63 1.13
CA ARG A 29 -15.67 0.82 0.88
C ARG A 29 -16.44 1.11 -0.41
N ALA A 30 -16.18 0.37 -1.49
CA ALA A 30 -16.91 0.50 -2.75
C ALA A 30 -18.40 0.22 -2.55
N CYS A 31 -18.74 -0.89 -1.89
CA CYS A 31 -20.12 -1.28 -1.57
C CYS A 31 -20.84 -0.25 -0.71
N THR A 32 -20.21 0.24 0.37
CA THR A 32 -20.82 1.19 1.30
C THR A 32 -20.98 2.60 0.72
N THR A 33 -20.20 2.95 -0.30
CA THR A 33 -20.25 4.27 -0.95
C THR A 33 -20.94 4.26 -2.31
N GLY A 34 -21.35 3.09 -2.82
CA GLY A 34 -21.97 2.95 -4.14
C GLY A 34 -21.02 3.26 -5.30
N LYS A 35 -19.71 3.01 -5.12
CA LYS A 35 -18.65 3.31 -6.09
C LYS A 35 -18.09 2.04 -6.72
N MET A 36 -17.39 2.20 -7.84
CA MET A 36 -16.56 1.12 -8.40
C MET A 36 -15.36 0.84 -7.49
N HIS A 37 -14.83 -0.39 -7.52
CA HIS A 37 -13.68 -0.78 -6.72
C HIS A 37 -12.47 0.11 -7.00
N VAL A 38 -12.22 0.45 -8.26
CA VAL A 38 -11.11 1.33 -8.67
C VAL A 38 -11.27 2.77 -8.15
N GLU A 39 -12.50 3.27 -8.06
CA GLU A 39 -12.76 4.60 -7.47
C GLU A 39 -12.49 4.58 -5.97
N ALA A 40 -12.97 3.54 -5.27
CA ALA A 40 -12.67 3.35 -3.85
C ALA A 40 -11.16 3.19 -3.60
N LEU A 41 -10.44 2.49 -4.48
CA LEU A 41 -8.97 2.39 -4.42
C LEU A 41 -8.32 3.77 -4.53
N TYR A 42 -8.71 4.60 -5.51
CA TYR A 42 -8.13 5.94 -5.66
C TYR A 42 -8.35 6.80 -4.42
N GLU A 43 -9.51 6.68 -3.77
CA GLU A 43 -9.75 7.39 -2.50
C GLU A 43 -8.86 6.90 -1.38
N VAL A 44 -8.61 5.59 -1.27
CA VAL A 44 -7.68 5.04 -0.28
C VAL A 44 -6.25 5.51 -0.56
N VAL A 45 -5.86 5.63 -1.83
CA VAL A 45 -4.57 6.22 -2.23
C VAL A 45 -4.46 7.67 -1.77
N ASP A 46 -5.48 8.49 -2.06
CA ASP A 46 -5.50 9.91 -1.66
C ASP A 46 -5.43 10.06 -0.14
N ASP A 47 -6.25 9.29 0.60
CA ASP A 47 -6.24 9.27 2.07
C ASP A 47 -4.85 8.88 2.62
N THR A 48 -4.20 7.89 2.01
CA THR A 48 -2.85 7.43 2.39
C THR A 48 -1.80 8.51 2.16
N VAL A 49 -1.84 9.17 1.01
CA VAL A 49 -0.95 10.28 0.67
C VAL A 49 -1.11 11.43 1.66
N ASP A 50 -2.35 11.77 2.02
CA ASP A 50 -2.63 12.84 2.97
C ASP A 50 -2.21 12.49 4.40
N ILE A 51 -2.32 11.22 4.81
CA ILE A 51 -1.73 10.72 6.06
C ILE A 51 -0.21 10.93 6.04
N VAL A 52 0.50 10.52 4.99
CA VAL A 52 1.95 10.68 4.88
C VAL A 52 2.34 12.16 4.93
N LYS A 53 1.66 13.03 4.18
CA LYS A 53 1.88 14.48 4.22
C LYS A 53 1.67 15.04 5.62
N ARG A 54 0.62 14.62 6.33
CA ARG A 54 0.32 15.07 7.70
C ARG A 54 1.41 14.65 8.68
N VAL A 55 1.87 13.39 8.63
CA VAL A 55 2.98 12.93 9.47
C VAL A 55 4.25 13.74 9.19
N ARG A 56 4.52 14.01 7.91
CA ARG A 56 5.66 14.82 7.47
C ARG A 56 5.56 16.31 7.85
N ARG A 57 4.39 16.82 8.22
CA ARG A 57 4.24 18.21 8.72
C ARG A 57 4.49 18.35 10.21
N ILE A 58 4.54 17.25 10.96
CA ILE A 58 4.86 17.30 12.39
C ILE A 58 6.30 17.81 12.50
N PRO A 59 6.57 18.92 13.23
CA PRO A 59 7.91 19.43 13.43
C PRO A 59 8.73 18.40 14.22
N ARG A 60 9.44 17.55 13.49
CA ARG A 60 10.39 16.57 13.99
C ARG A 60 11.58 16.64 13.05
N GLU A 61 12.66 17.19 13.55
CA GLU A 61 13.97 17.09 12.91
C GLU A 61 14.73 15.90 13.53
N GLY A 62 15.66 15.33 12.78
CA GLY A 62 16.53 14.26 13.26
C GLY A 62 15.94 12.85 13.15
N PRO A 63 16.46 11.88 13.94
CA PRO A 63 16.35 10.45 13.67
C PRO A 63 14.92 9.91 13.50
N ALA A 64 13.93 10.52 14.15
CA ALA A 64 12.54 10.10 14.04
C ALA A 64 11.95 10.37 12.65
N ARG A 65 12.36 11.46 11.98
CA ARG A 65 11.91 11.77 10.63
C ARG A 65 12.55 10.84 9.61
N ASP A 66 13.85 10.62 9.73
CA ASP A 66 14.59 9.70 8.85
C ASP A 66 14.08 8.27 8.99
N ALA A 67 13.77 7.84 10.21
CA ALA A 67 13.17 6.52 10.47
C ALA A 67 11.79 6.40 9.82
N TRP A 68 10.95 7.45 9.88
CA TRP A 68 9.66 7.45 9.22
C TRP A 68 9.78 7.35 7.69
N ASP A 69 10.62 8.17 7.07
CA ASP A 69 10.78 8.17 5.61
C ASP A 69 11.44 6.88 5.10
N THR A 70 12.39 6.33 5.87
CA THR A 70 12.96 4.99 5.63
C THR A 70 11.88 3.92 5.72
N PHE A 71 11.05 3.96 6.77
CA PHE A 71 9.97 3.00 6.95
C PHE A 71 8.94 3.03 5.82
N VAL A 72 8.48 4.22 5.41
CA VAL A 72 7.55 4.40 4.28
C VAL A 72 8.11 3.73 3.02
N THR A 73 9.37 4.03 2.70
CA THR A 73 10.06 3.48 1.50
C THR A 73 10.25 1.97 1.60
N ALA A 74 10.74 1.47 2.73
CA ALA A 74 10.99 0.06 2.95
C ALA A 74 9.70 -0.77 2.94
N TYR A 75 8.59 -0.22 3.45
CA TYR A 75 7.31 -0.91 3.47
C TYR A 75 6.70 -1.02 2.07
N ILE A 76 6.86 0.00 1.21
CA ILE A 76 6.53 -0.12 -0.21
C ILE A 76 7.41 -1.19 -0.89
N ALA A 77 8.73 -1.12 -0.68
CA ALA A 77 9.69 -2.06 -1.26
C ALA A 77 9.40 -3.51 -0.85
N PHE A 78 8.99 -3.75 0.40
CA PHE A 78 8.55 -5.06 0.86
C PHE A 78 7.41 -5.61 -0.02
N HIS A 79 6.39 -4.80 -0.33
CA HIS A 79 5.28 -5.26 -1.15
C HIS A 79 5.68 -5.49 -2.62
N THR A 80 6.46 -4.58 -3.22
CA THR A 80 6.90 -4.72 -4.62
C THR A 80 7.84 -5.91 -4.81
N ASN A 81 8.59 -6.29 -3.77
CA ASN A 81 9.54 -7.39 -3.82
C ASN A 81 8.99 -8.72 -3.29
N THR A 82 7.74 -8.77 -2.78
CA THR A 82 7.16 -10.02 -2.27
C THR A 82 6.21 -10.64 -3.30
N PRO A 83 6.48 -11.87 -3.80
CA PRO A 83 5.68 -12.51 -4.84
C PRO A 83 4.20 -12.64 -4.56
N LYS A 84 3.81 -12.73 -3.29
CA LYS A 84 2.40 -12.88 -2.88
C LYS A 84 1.50 -11.75 -3.38
N TYR A 85 2.02 -10.55 -3.65
CA TYR A 85 1.23 -9.40 -4.12
C TYR A 85 1.09 -9.35 -5.65
N ARG A 86 1.84 -10.17 -6.39
CA ARG A 86 1.73 -10.30 -7.87
C ARG A 86 1.93 -8.99 -8.65
N LEU A 87 2.58 -8.00 -8.05
CA LEU A 87 2.74 -6.67 -8.65
C LEU A 87 3.61 -6.68 -9.92
N GLN A 88 4.45 -7.69 -10.10
CA GLN A 88 5.22 -7.90 -11.35
C GLN A 88 4.34 -8.10 -12.59
N GLU A 89 3.10 -8.52 -12.40
CA GLU A 89 2.17 -8.73 -13.52
C GLU A 89 1.67 -7.40 -14.10
N ILE A 90 1.80 -6.31 -13.34
CA ILE A 90 1.27 -4.97 -13.69
C ILE A 90 2.28 -3.83 -13.54
N MET A 91 3.48 -4.10 -13.02
CA MET A 91 4.54 -3.12 -12.79
C MET A 91 5.90 -3.70 -13.22
N ASP A 92 6.79 -2.83 -13.70
CA ASP A 92 8.19 -3.17 -13.98
C ASP A 92 9.01 -3.24 -12.66
N VAL A 93 8.72 -4.27 -11.87
CA VAL A 93 9.42 -4.58 -10.61
C VAL A 93 10.00 -5.98 -10.70
N TYR A 94 11.17 -6.21 -10.07
CA TYR A 94 11.84 -7.52 -10.08
C TYR A 94 12.00 -8.02 -8.64
N TYR A 95 11.76 -9.31 -8.41
CA TYR A 95 11.95 -9.92 -7.10
C TYR A 95 13.45 -10.08 -6.92
N LEU A 96 13.99 -9.42 -5.90
CA LEU A 96 15.33 -9.72 -5.44
C LEU A 96 15.25 -11.04 -4.68
N ILE A 97 15.37 -12.15 -5.41
CA ILE A 97 15.55 -13.47 -4.81
C ILE A 97 17.01 -13.51 -4.37
N GLN A 98 17.24 -13.45 -3.05
CA GLN A 98 18.54 -13.74 -2.51
C GLN A 98 18.65 -15.26 -2.47
N ASP A 99 19.46 -15.83 -3.37
CA ASP A 99 19.81 -17.24 -3.31
C ASP A 99 20.60 -17.45 -1.99
N ASP A 100 19.99 -18.12 -1.03
CA ASP A 100 20.68 -18.60 0.16
C ASP A 100 21.67 -19.70 -0.28
N VAL A 101 22.96 -19.35 -0.31
CA VAL A 101 24.09 -20.31 -0.44
C VAL A 101 24.54 -20.76 0.94
#